data_AF-A0A1X2HCY0-F1
#
_entry.id   AF-A0A1X2HCY0-F1
#
_cell.length_a   1.000
_cell.length_b   1.000
_cell.length_c   1.000
_cell.angle_alpha   90.00
_cell.angle_beta   90.00
_cell.angle_gamma   90.00
#
_symmetry.space_group_name_H-M   'P 1'
#
loop_
_entity.id
_entity.type
_entity.pdbx_description
1 polymer ?
#
loop_
_entity_poly.entity_id
_entity_poly.type
_entity_poly.pdbx_seq_one_letter_code
_entity_poly.pdbx_strand_id
1 'polypeptide(L)'
;MRFPEAIPCHHPHKTGKTAAFTFFLRDPLTIYCLIVQGPDVRKVIPDSFLLNAPSSDQSKKNVIPDSTWKAVIENASDISFRRLRKLDHNTMISSGLENELLRLDESAVHDRYKFGVLLVKNGQTREEEWLSNNHDSEPFKRFVDIIGQKVALQGYSGWAAGLDTKTGDSGEYTYVNRWKDHNIAYHVSTLIPVRPGDKQQVQRKRHIGNGKYIVCIVFAEGNQPFNPAAIKSQFLHVFIVVQEETINDQTGWRVEVVMVEQVPDFGPDLSKRAFFTDASELRSFILAKVINAEYAAYKSPKFAQPMARAREGILSNIVERGYKMAHDTHISSKHNKSPSTSSEKSSRSGKSSGAGSGALDTIMPSPSRSSMIKDLSEGLAGSAYSDTVTLDDHDQLPTTAQFDCIVREYLHNLSTKKRDKALVDQHRYELIHKVLKDPRNTSISTAQFRFWVKKMFQLMTINRREIVCHDNKPVAMREQIYDILVHAHREALHGGRDKTSALVRRQYSWIPKELIARFVRHCPYCISRRNG
;
A
#
# COMPACT_ATOMS: atom_id res chain seq x y z
N MET A 1 -25.34 26.71 4.01
CA MET A 1 -25.09 26.05 5.32
C MET A 1 -23.60 26.08 5.58
N ARG A 2 -23.16 26.39 6.82
CA ARG A 2 -21.74 26.49 7.17
C ARG A 2 -21.16 25.08 7.39
N PHE A 3 -19.94 24.83 6.90
CA PHE A 3 -19.17 23.65 7.31
C PHE A 3 -18.61 23.88 8.74
N PRO A 4 -18.49 22.84 9.59
CA PRO A 4 -17.89 22.99 10.91
C PRO A 4 -16.38 23.22 10.81
N GLU A 5 -15.86 24.09 11.67
CA GLU A 5 -14.43 24.36 11.81
C GLU A 5 -13.68 23.12 12.33
N ALA A 6 -12.49 22.86 11.81
CA ALA A 6 -11.63 21.80 12.31
C ALA A 6 -10.88 22.26 13.57
N ILE A 7 -11.18 21.65 14.71
CA ILE A 7 -10.50 21.90 15.98
C ILE A 7 -9.03 21.42 15.88
N PRO A 8 -8.02 22.27 16.17
CA PRO A 8 -6.62 21.86 16.12
C PRO A 8 -6.20 21.09 17.38
N CYS A 9 -5.71 19.86 17.21
CA CYS A 9 -5.07 19.12 18.30
C CYS A 9 -3.64 19.62 18.53
N HIS A 10 -3.37 20.23 19.69
CA HIS A 10 -2.02 20.57 20.14
C HIS A 10 -1.35 19.40 20.88
N HIS A 11 -0.12 19.04 20.51
CA HIS A 11 0.97 18.72 21.44
C HIS A 11 2.36 18.62 20.74
N PRO A 12 3.50 18.66 21.48
CA PRO A 12 4.68 19.42 21.03
C PRO A 12 5.86 18.61 20.48
N HIS A 13 6.70 19.34 19.73
CA HIS A 13 8.11 19.11 19.35
C HIS A 13 8.79 17.74 19.62
N LYS A 14 9.32 17.12 18.56
CA LYS A 14 10.78 17.12 18.29
C LYS A 14 11.18 16.65 16.88
N THR A 15 12.10 17.42 16.28
CA THR A 15 13.11 17.05 15.25
C THR A 15 12.73 16.35 13.94
N GLY A 16 12.74 17.12 12.83
CA GLY A 16 13.54 16.75 11.64
C GLY A 16 12.84 16.51 10.28
N LYS A 17 12.82 17.55 9.42
CA LYS A 17 12.52 17.54 7.96
C LYS A 17 11.06 17.23 7.51
N THR A 18 10.81 17.47 6.21
CA THR A 18 9.64 17.20 5.33
C THR A 18 8.60 18.31 5.13
N ALA A 19 8.08 18.49 3.90
CA ALA A 19 7.37 19.64 3.26
C ALA A 19 5.83 19.81 3.43
N ALA A 20 5.32 21.02 3.11
CA ALA A 20 3.91 21.38 2.89
C ALA A 20 3.71 22.22 1.60
N PHE A 21 2.53 22.16 0.96
CA PHE A 21 2.18 22.99 -0.22
C PHE A 21 0.75 23.54 -0.21
N THR A 22 0.59 24.63 -0.96
CA THR A 22 -0.70 25.18 -1.39
C THR A 22 -0.55 25.67 -2.82
N PHE A 23 -1.54 25.40 -3.68
CA PHE A 23 -1.53 25.83 -5.07
C PHE A 23 -2.00 27.29 -5.21
N PHE A 24 -1.42 28.01 -6.17
CA PHE A 24 -2.02 29.23 -6.70
C PHE A 24 -2.00 29.19 -8.23
N LEU A 25 -3.19 29.24 -8.82
CA LEU A 25 -3.38 29.49 -10.24
C LEU A 25 -3.18 30.97 -10.51
N ARG A 26 -2.29 31.31 -11.45
CA ARG A 26 -2.22 32.64 -12.06
C ARG A 26 -2.19 32.46 -13.57
N ASP A 27 -3.37 32.58 -14.16
CA ASP A 27 -3.69 32.23 -15.55
C ASP A 27 -3.53 30.73 -15.91
N PRO A 28 -4.23 30.24 -16.96
CA PRO A 28 -4.22 28.82 -17.36
C PRO A 28 -2.89 28.32 -17.95
N LEU A 29 -1.80 29.09 -17.82
CA LEU A 29 -0.48 28.81 -18.38
C LEU A 29 0.67 29.01 -17.36
N THR A 30 0.39 29.24 -16.07
CA THR A 30 1.46 29.33 -15.05
C THR A 30 1.02 28.83 -13.68
N ILE A 31 1.35 27.57 -13.39
CA ILE A 31 1.30 26.99 -12.04
C ILE A 31 2.60 27.34 -11.31
N TYR A 32 2.52 28.14 -10.25
CA TYR A 32 3.66 28.40 -9.36
C TYR A 32 3.77 27.28 -8.31
N CYS A 33 4.42 26.17 -8.65
CA CYS A 33 4.77 25.15 -7.66
C CYS A 33 5.95 25.66 -6.81
N LEU A 34 5.67 26.03 -5.56
CA LEU A 34 6.62 26.65 -4.63
C LEU A 34 7.17 25.60 -3.66
N ILE A 35 8.32 25.02 -4.00
CA ILE A 35 8.86 23.83 -3.31
C ILE A 35 9.64 24.19 -2.02
N VAL A 36 9.33 23.51 -0.89
CA VAL A 36 9.84 23.77 0.47
C VAL A 36 10.27 22.47 1.17
N GLN A 37 11.13 22.55 2.19
CA GLN A 37 11.34 21.51 3.22
C GLN A 37 10.88 22.04 4.61
N GLY A 38 9.76 21.53 5.18
CA GLY A 38 9.17 21.95 6.47
C GLY A 38 7.70 21.49 6.63
N PRO A 39 7.25 21.05 7.82
CA PRO A 39 6.23 19.99 8.06
C PRO A 39 4.89 20.15 7.31
N ASP A 40 4.22 19.04 6.94
CA ASP A 40 2.86 19.00 6.33
C ASP A 40 1.79 19.53 7.31
N VAL A 41 1.74 20.85 7.44
CA VAL A 41 0.72 21.60 8.15
C VAL A 41 -0.22 22.18 7.10
N ARG A 42 -1.33 21.48 6.83
CA ARG A 42 -2.40 21.96 5.96
C ARG A 42 -3.06 23.21 6.54
N LYS A 43 -2.52 24.38 6.21
CA LYS A 43 -3.17 25.68 6.46
C LYS A 43 -4.00 26.06 5.24
N VAL A 44 -5.30 26.27 5.43
CA VAL A 44 -6.16 26.84 4.39
C VAL A 44 -5.87 28.33 4.29
N ILE A 45 -5.58 28.82 3.09
CA ILE A 45 -5.47 30.25 2.83
C ILE A 45 -6.90 30.77 2.57
N PRO A 46 -7.35 31.87 3.23
CA PRO A 46 -8.75 32.31 3.13
C PRO A 46 -9.20 32.61 1.69
N ASP A 47 -10.40 32.15 1.33
CA ASP A 47 -10.99 32.30 -0.02
C ASP A 47 -11.11 33.76 -0.47
N SER A 48 -11.20 34.71 0.47
CA SER A 48 -11.19 36.16 0.21
C SER A 48 -9.93 36.65 -0.52
N PHE A 49 -8.85 35.88 -0.52
CA PHE A 49 -7.64 36.16 -1.29
C PHE A 49 -7.70 35.57 -2.71
N LEU A 50 -8.26 34.37 -2.89
CA LEU A 50 -8.46 33.76 -4.22
C LEU A 50 -9.47 34.54 -5.07
N LEU A 51 -10.52 35.09 -4.44
CA LEU A 51 -11.54 35.90 -5.10
C LEU A 51 -11.04 37.28 -5.58
N ASN A 52 -9.83 37.69 -5.18
CA ASN A 52 -9.15 38.89 -5.68
C ASN A 52 -8.10 38.58 -6.77
N ALA A 53 -7.98 37.33 -7.21
CA ALA A 53 -7.26 37.02 -8.44
C ALA A 53 -8.04 37.57 -9.65
N PRO A 54 -7.39 38.28 -10.59
CA PRO A 54 -8.08 38.85 -11.74
C PRO A 54 -8.69 37.73 -12.59
N SER A 55 -9.99 37.79 -12.83
CA SER A 55 -10.66 36.95 -13.83
C SER A 55 -10.15 37.29 -15.23
N SER A 56 -10.17 36.30 -16.13
CA SER A 56 -9.55 36.33 -17.46
C SER A 56 -10.17 37.32 -18.47
N ASP A 57 -11.08 38.19 -18.03
CA ASP A 57 -11.92 39.04 -18.88
C ASP A 57 -11.88 40.53 -18.50
N GLN A 58 -10.79 40.99 -17.89
CA GLN A 58 -10.54 42.43 -17.72
C GLN A 58 -9.24 42.87 -18.40
N SER A 59 -9.40 43.73 -19.40
CA SER A 59 -8.36 44.30 -20.27
C SER A 59 -7.38 45.27 -19.59
N LYS A 60 -7.26 45.20 -18.26
CA LYS A 60 -6.27 45.94 -17.46
C LYS A 60 -5.49 44.95 -16.60
N LYS A 61 -4.20 44.80 -16.92
CA LYS A 61 -3.24 44.00 -16.16
C LYS A 61 -3.01 44.58 -14.75
N ASN A 62 -3.95 44.35 -13.83
CA ASN A 62 -3.72 44.50 -12.40
C ASN A 62 -2.81 43.36 -11.93
N VAL A 63 -1.52 43.49 -12.28
CA VAL A 63 -0.47 42.58 -11.84
C VAL A 63 -0.33 42.78 -10.34
N ILE A 64 -0.93 41.87 -9.54
CA ILE A 64 -0.63 41.77 -8.10
C ILE A 64 0.89 41.78 -7.94
N PRO A 65 1.48 42.75 -7.20
CA PRO A 65 2.91 42.90 -7.07
C PRO A 65 3.57 41.63 -6.53
N ASP A 66 4.76 41.32 -7.06
CA ASP A 66 5.54 40.15 -6.68
C ASP A 66 5.94 40.16 -5.18
N SER A 67 5.89 41.33 -4.53
CA SER A 67 6.07 41.52 -3.09
C SER A 67 4.89 41.05 -2.22
N THR A 68 3.65 41.13 -2.71
CA THR A 68 2.45 40.76 -1.94
C THR A 68 2.42 39.26 -1.65
N TRP A 69 2.73 38.44 -2.65
CA TRP A 69 2.80 36.98 -2.52
C TRP A 69 3.91 36.54 -1.56
N LYS A 70 5.08 37.20 -1.63
CA LYS A 70 6.22 36.95 -0.72
C LYS A 70 5.84 37.18 0.73
N ALA A 71 5.26 38.34 1.04
CA ALA A 71 4.82 38.69 2.38
C ALA A 71 3.73 37.75 2.92
N VAL A 72 2.80 37.28 2.08
CA VAL A 72 1.77 36.32 2.49
C VAL A 72 2.39 34.95 2.82
N ILE A 73 3.30 34.43 1.99
CA ILE A 73 3.94 33.13 2.23
C ILE A 73 4.79 33.16 3.51
N GLU A 74 5.61 34.20 3.68
CA GLU A 74 6.49 34.33 4.86
C GLU A 74 5.67 34.46 6.17
N ASN A 75 4.57 35.24 6.18
CA ASN A 75 3.71 35.37 7.36
C ASN A 75 2.81 34.14 7.61
N ALA A 76 2.30 33.47 6.58
CA ALA A 76 1.36 32.37 6.76
C ALA A 76 2.04 31.05 7.14
N SER A 77 3.27 30.84 6.67
CA SER A 77 3.88 29.49 6.63
C SER A 77 5.21 29.35 7.38
N ASP A 78 5.75 30.43 7.97
CA ASP A 78 7.03 30.43 8.72
C ASP A 78 8.25 30.02 7.87
N ILE A 79 8.08 30.07 6.55
CA ILE A 79 9.03 29.64 5.53
C ILE A 79 9.56 30.89 4.83
N SER A 80 10.85 31.18 5.01
CA SER A 80 11.48 32.29 4.28
C SER A 80 11.44 32.06 2.78
N PHE A 81 11.02 33.08 2.04
CA PHE A 81 10.91 33.06 0.59
C PHE A 81 12.25 32.78 -0.09
N ARG A 82 13.38 33.06 0.58
CA ARG A 82 14.74 32.72 0.10
C ARG A 82 15.00 31.23 -0.07
N ARG A 83 14.18 30.36 0.54
CA ARG A 83 14.28 28.89 0.42
C ARG A 83 13.44 28.34 -0.75
N LEU A 84 12.57 29.17 -1.34
CA LEU A 84 11.71 28.78 -2.45
C LEU A 84 12.45 28.86 -3.78
N ARG A 85 12.16 27.92 -4.67
CA ARG A 85 12.55 27.99 -6.08
C ARG A 85 11.31 27.99 -6.96
N LYS A 86 11.34 28.80 -8.02
CA LYS A 86 10.35 28.73 -9.09
C LYS A 86 10.71 27.56 -10.00
N LEU A 87 9.80 26.61 -10.14
CA LEU A 87 9.76 25.69 -11.26
C LEU A 87 8.88 26.32 -12.35
N ASP A 88 9.28 26.24 -13.62
CA ASP A 88 8.48 26.77 -14.72
C ASP A 88 7.42 25.76 -15.20
N HIS A 89 6.37 26.27 -15.84
CA HIS A 89 5.21 25.48 -16.27
C HIS A 89 5.57 24.39 -17.29
N ASN A 90 6.47 24.68 -18.24
CA ASN A 90 6.86 23.73 -19.28
C ASN A 90 7.67 22.56 -18.67
N THR A 91 8.59 22.85 -17.74
CA THR A 91 9.30 21.83 -16.97
C THR A 91 8.34 21.04 -16.05
N MET A 92 7.33 21.69 -15.47
CA MET A 92 6.33 21.02 -14.61
C MET A 92 5.47 20.01 -15.37
N ILE A 93 5.05 20.34 -16.60
CA ILE A 93 4.33 19.43 -17.49
C ILE A 93 5.27 18.33 -18.03
N SER A 94 6.41 18.72 -18.63
CA SER A 94 7.29 17.79 -19.34
C SER A 94 7.98 16.76 -18.42
N SER A 95 8.12 17.07 -17.13
CA SER A 95 8.60 16.15 -16.09
C SER A 95 7.54 15.18 -15.56
N GLY A 96 6.25 15.43 -15.84
CA GLY A 96 5.14 14.69 -15.24
C GLY A 96 4.84 15.01 -13.78
N LEU A 97 5.58 15.93 -13.14
CA LEU A 97 5.40 16.27 -11.71
C LEU A 97 3.98 16.79 -11.40
N GLU A 98 3.32 17.47 -12.35
CA GLU A 98 1.91 17.87 -12.23
C GLU A 98 0.99 16.66 -12.08
N ASN A 99 1.11 15.68 -12.98
CA ASN A 99 0.34 14.45 -12.92
C ASN A 99 0.60 13.65 -11.64
N GLU A 100 1.82 13.70 -11.10
CA GLU A 100 2.14 13.06 -9.82
C GLU A 100 1.53 13.78 -8.60
N LEU A 101 1.52 15.12 -8.58
CA LEU A 101 0.83 15.89 -7.54
C LEU A 101 -0.69 15.69 -7.60
N LEU A 102 -1.29 15.76 -8.79
CA LEU A 102 -2.72 15.49 -9.00
C LEU A 102 -3.07 14.08 -8.50
N ARG A 103 -2.32 13.06 -8.91
CA ARG A 103 -2.49 11.68 -8.41
C ARG A 103 -2.32 11.56 -6.90
N LEU A 104 -1.45 12.35 -6.27
CA LEU A 104 -1.24 12.35 -4.82
C LEU A 104 -2.42 12.98 -4.05
N ASP A 105 -3.12 13.95 -4.63
CA ASP A 105 -4.31 14.56 -4.02
C ASP A 105 -5.59 13.78 -4.32
N GLU A 106 -5.80 13.36 -5.57
CA GLU A 106 -6.86 12.41 -5.96
C GLU A 106 -6.73 11.08 -5.24
N SER A 107 -5.52 10.72 -4.78
CA SER A 107 -5.27 9.57 -3.90
C SER A 107 -6.22 9.50 -2.71
N ALA A 108 -6.76 10.65 -2.25
CA ALA A 108 -7.71 10.74 -1.15
C ALA A 108 -9.14 10.25 -1.48
N VAL A 109 -9.51 10.27 -2.76
CA VAL A 109 -10.87 10.04 -3.28
C VAL A 109 -11.06 8.57 -3.64
N HIS A 110 -12.26 8.03 -3.36
CA HIS A 110 -12.59 6.63 -3.65
C HIS A 110 -13.90 6.51 -4.44
N ASP A 111 -13.84 5.72 -5.52
CA ASP A 111 -14.98 5.28 -6.33
C ASP A 111 -15.42 3.83 -6.03
N ARG A 112 -14.73 3.12 -5.11
CA ARG A 112 -14.83 1.66 -4.93
C ARG A 112 -14.74 1.26 -3.45
N TYR A 113 -15.76 0.58 -2.93
CA TYR A 113 -15.86 0.16 -1.52
C TYR A 113 -16.19 -1.32 -1.36
N LYS A 114 -15.47 -1.99 -0.46
CA LYS A 114 -15.66 -3.42 -0.20
C LYS A 114 -16.06 -3.62 1.24
N PHE A 115 -17.12 -4.39 1.46
CA PHE A 115 -17.67 -4.60 2.79
C PHE A 115 -17.82 -6.08 3.08
N GLY A 116 -17.53 -6.47 4.32
CA GLY A 116 -17.90 -7.78 4.82
C GLY A 116 -19.40 -7.89 5.02
N VAL A 117 -19.96 -9.07 4.79
CA VAL A 117 -21.28 -9.43 5.30
C VAL A 117 -21.16 -10.76 6.04
N LEU A 118 -21.36 -10.73 7.35
CA LEU A 118 -21.22 -11.89 8.24
C LEU A 118 -22.59 -12.32 8.77
N LEU A 119 -22.92 -13.60 8.65
CA LEU A 119 -24.10 -14.20 9.27
C LEU A 119 -23.76 -14.74 10.67
N VAL A 120 -24.51 -14.30 11.68
CA VAL A 120 -24.45 -14.76 13.07
C VAL A 120 -25.77 -15.45 13.42
N LYS A 121 -25.74 -16.77 13.63
CA LYS A 121 -26.94 -17.55 13.97
C LYS A 121 -27.17 -17.60 15.47
N ASN A 122 -28.41 -17.88 15.86
CA ASN A 122 -28.80 -18.04 17.26
C ASN A 122 -27.91 -19.08 17.99
N GLY A 123 -27.40 -18.72 19.17
CA GLY A 123 -26.47 -19.51 19.98
C GLY A 123 -24.99 -19.40 19.59
N GLN A 124 -24.64 -18.78 18.46
CA GLN A 124 -23.24 -18.66 18.02
C GLN A 124 -22.56 -17.45 18.66
N THR A 125 -21.41 -17.67 19.31
CA THR A 125 -20.66 -16.63 20.02
C THR A 125 -19.20 -16.51 19.58
N ARG A 126 -18.74 -17.38 18.68
CA ARG A 126 -17.33 -17.46 18.27
C ARG A 126 -17.12 -17.18 16.79
N GLU A 127 -16.00 -16.54 16.47
CA GLU A 127 -15.54 -16.32 15.09
C GLU A 127 -15.53 -17.61 14.26
N GLU A 128 -15.09 -18.73 14.83
CA GLU A 128 -15.03 -20.00 14.12
C GLU A 128 -16.41 -20.55 13.74
N GLU A 129 -17.45 -20.27 14.54
CA GLU A 129 -18.84 -20.69 14.31
C GLU A 129 -19.47 -19.84 13.21
N TRP A 130 -19.35 -18.51 13.31
CA TRP A 130 -19.85 -17.55 12.32
C TRP A 130 -19.22 -17.78 10.94
N LEU A 131 -17.91 -18.03 10.90
CA LEU A 131 -17.18 -18.37 9.67
C LEU A 131 -17.45 -19.82 9.18
N SER A 132 -18.17 -20.67 9.91
CA SER A 132 -18.54 -22.02 9.45
C SER A 132 -19.96 -22.10 8.86
N ASN A 133 -20.73 -21.00 8.86
CA ASN A 133 -22.08 -20.96 8.30
C ASN A 133 -22.08 -21.16 6.77
N ASN A 134 -22.77 -22.20 6.28
CA ASN A 134 -22.82 -22.55 4.85
C ASN A 134 -24.21 -22.42 4.21
N HIS A 135 -25.24 -22.13 5.01
CA HIS A 135 -26.60 -21.98 4.55
C HIS A 135 -27.16 -20.64 5.03
N ASP A 136 -27.60 -19.84 4.07
CA ASP A 136 -28.37 -18.62 4.32
C ASP A 136 -29.70 -18.98 5.00
N SER A 137 -30.18 -18.10 5.88
CA SER A 137 -31.59 -18.09 6.25
C SER A 137 -32.35 -17.14 5.32
N GLU A 138 -33.66 -17.32 5.17
CA GLU A 138 -34.46 -16.45 4.31
C GLU A 138 -34.45 -14.97 4.76
N PRO A 139 -34.48 -14.63 6.07
CA PRO A 139 -34.25 -13.26 6.55
C PRO A 139 -32.89 -12.68 6.11
N PHE A 140 -31.81 -13.45 6.22
CA PHE A 140 -30.49 -13.02 5.79
C PHE A 140 -30.45 -12.76 4.30
N LYS A 141 -30.97 -13.69 3.50
CA LYS A 141 -31.03 -13.57 2.04
C LYS A 141 -31.82 -12.32 1.62
N ARG A 142 -33.03 -12.10 2.17
CA ARG A 142 -33.82 -10.88 1.95
C ARG A 142 -33.01 -9.60 2.25
N PHE A 143 -32.30 -9.57 3.39
CA PHE A 143 -31.47 -8.42 3.72
C PHE A 143 -30.33 -8.19 2.72
N VAL A 144 -29.64 -9.24 2.29
CA VAL A 144 -28.54 -9.12 1.32
C VAL A 144 -29.04 -8.68 -0.06
N ASP A 145 -30.20 -9.19 -0.50
CA ASP A 145 -30.91 -8.74 -1.72
C ASP A 145 -31.34 -7.25 -1.66
N ILE A 146 -31.59 -6.70 -0.47
CA ILE A 146 -31.89 -5.26 -0.27
C ILE A 146 -30.63 -4.41 -0.47
N ILE A 147 -29.49 -4.82 0.10
CA ILE A 147 -28.25 -4.03 0.07
C ILE A 147 -27.41 -4.25 -1.20
N GLY A 148 -27.70 -5.25 -2.03
CA GLY A 148 -26.96 -5.51 -3.26
C GLY A 148 -27.69 -6.42 -4.25
N GLN A 149 -27.20 -6.43 -5.48
CA GLN A 149 -27.64 -7.33 -6.55
C GLN A 149 -26.73 -8.55 -6.60
N LYS A 150 -27.31 -9.76 -6.60
CA LYS A 150 -26.58 -11.01 -6.79
C LYS A 150 -26.03 -11.10 -8.20
N VAL A 151 -24.75 -11.43 -8.34
CA VAL A 151 -24.06 -11.65 -9.63
C VAL A 151 -23.22 -12.92 -9.58
N ALA A 152 -23.16 -13.65 -10.70
CA ALA A 152 -22.20 -14.73 -10.86
C ALA A 152 -20.77 -14.16 -10.93
N LEU A 153 -19.81 -14.80 -10.27
CA LEU A 153 -18.41 -14.38 -10.27
C LEU A 153 -17.68 -14.79 -11.56
N GLN A 154 -17.97 -15.98 -12.08
CA GLN A 154 -17.28 -16.49 -13.27
C GLN A 154 -17.60 -15.61 -14.50
N GLY A 155 -16.55 -15.01 -15.09
CA GLY A 155 -16.69 -14.09 -16.21
C GLY A 155 -17.21 -12.69 -15.86
N TYR A 156 -17.35 -12.35 -14.57
CA TYR A 156 -17.80 -11.02 -14.16
C TYR A 156 -16.78 -9.94 -14.54
N SER A 157 -17.24 -8.95 -15.30
CA SER A 157 -16.44 -7.81 -15.79
C SER A 157 -16.47 -6.58 -14.88
N GLY A 158 -17.38 -6.54 -13.90
CA GLY A 158 -17.45 -5.47 -12.92
C GLY A 158 -16.40 -5.58 -11.81
N TRP A 159 -16.41 -4.63 -10.88
CA TRP A 159 -15.41 -4.60 -9.82
C TRP A 159 -15.73 -5.60 -8.69
N ALA A 160 -15.05 -6.75 -8.71
CA ALA A 160 -15.25 -7.87 -7.77
C ALA A 160 -14.47 -7.76 -6.44
N ALA A 161 -13.89 -6.60 -6.09
CA ALA A 161 -13.10 -6.35 -4.87
C ALA A 161 -11.92 -7.31 -4.55
N GLY A 162 -11.51 -8.17 -5.49
CA GLY A 162 -10.48 -9.19 -5.28
C GLY A 162 -11.02 -10.58 -4.92
N LEU A 163 -12.32 -10.81 -5.08
CA LEU A 163 -12.86 -12.15 -5.30
C LEU A 163 -12.41 -12.64 -6.68
N ASP A 164 -12.15 -13.94 -6.79
CA ASP A 164 -11.79 -14.58 -8.05
C ASP A 164 -13.00 -14.68 -9.00
N THR A 165 -12.78 -14.32 -10.27
CA THR A 165 -13.77 -14.34 -11.35
C THR A 165 -13.42 -15.35 -12.45
N LYS A 166 -12.43 -16.22 -12.23
CA LYS A 166 -11.86 -17.13 -13.25
C LYS A 166 -11.84 -18.60 -12.85
N THR A 167 -11.37 -18.95 -11.65
CA THR A 167 -11.16 -20.35 -11.23
C THR A 167 -12.23 -20.90 -10.28
N GLY A 168 -13.11 -20.05 -9.75
CA GLY A 168 -14.14 -20.39 -8.77
C GLY A 168 -13.65 -20.40 -7.32
N ASP A 169 -12.40 -19.98 -7.05
CA ASP A 169 -11.78 -20.08 -5.72
C ASP A 169 -12.48 -19.25 -4.63
N SER A 170 -13.21 -18.20 -5.03
CA SER A 170 -13.99 -17.33 -4.15
C SER A 170 -15.48 -17.66 -4.10
N GLY A 171 -15.93 -18.73 -4.78
CA GLY A 171 -17.33 -19.13 -4.90
C GLY A 171 -17.95 -18.78 -6.25
N GLU A 172 -19.19 -19.20 -6.45
CA GLU A 172 -19.92 -19.01 -7.72
C GLU A 172 -20.58 -17.64 -7.83
N TYR A 173 -20.98 -17.03 -6.71
CA TYR A 173 -21.75 -15.79 -6.67
C TYR A 173 -21.20 -14.81 -5.64
N THR A 174 -21.48 -13.53 -5.86
CA THR A 174 -21.28 -12.45 -4.90
C THR A 174 -22.44 -11.45 -5.00
N TYR A 175 -22.43 -10.42 -4.17
CA TYR A 175 -23.33 -9.28 -4.28
C TYR A 175 -22.55 -8.01 -4.57
N VAL A 176 -23.12 -7.16 -5.42
CA VAL A 176 -22.57 -5.86 -5.82
C VAL A 176 -23.64 -4.77 -5.77
N ASN A 177 -23.24 -3.51 -5.62
CA ASN A 177 -24.17 -2.38 -5.74
C ASN A 177 -23.45 -1.20 -6.40
N ARG A 178 -24.23 -0.26 -6.95
CA ARG A 178 -23.73 1.04 -7.39
C ARG A 178 -24.54 2.13 -6.72
N TRP A 179 -23.87 3.01 -5.97
CA TRP A 179 -24.50 4.13 -5.27
C TRP A 179 -23.85 5.43 -5.73
N LYS A 180 -24.60 6.21 -6.51
CA LYS A 180 -24.06 7.33 -7.32
C LYS A 180 -22.93 6.79 -8.21
N ASP A 181 -21.75 7.42 -8.17
CA ASP A 181 -20.56 7.01 -8.92
C ASP A 181 -19.70 5.95 -8.18
N HIS A 182 -20.15 5.51 -7.00
CA HIS A 182 -19.42 4.53 -6.19
C HIS A 182 -19.86 3.09 -6.49
N ASN A 183 -18.89 2.23 -6.81
CA ASN A 183 -19.05 0.80 -6.98
C ASN A 183 -18.80 0.08 -5.65
N ILE A 184 -19.64 -0.90 -5.32
CA ILE A 184 -19.63 -1.59 -4.04
C ILE A 184 -19.67 -3.09 -4.29
N ALA A 185 -18.86 -3.86 -3.54
CA ALA A 185 -18.86 -5.31 -3.61
C ALA A 185 -18.80 -5.92 -2.20
N TYR A 186 -19.57 -6.98 -2.00
CA TYR A 186 -19.80 -7.58 -0.69
C TYR A 186 -19.12 -8.95 -0.56
N HIS A 187 -18.26 -9.10 0.45
CA HIS A 187 -17.69 -10.39 0.81
C HIS A 187 -18.66 -11.10 1.76
N VAL A 188 -19.66 -11.79 1.19
CA VAL A 188 -20.72 -12.48 1.92
C VAL A 188 -20.23 -13.82 2.46
N SER A 189 -20.35 -14.03 3.78
CA SER A 189 -19.69 -15.13 4.47
C SER A 189 -20.09 -16.51 4.00
N THR A 190 -21.37 -16.72 3.76
CA THR A 190 -21.95 -18.00 3.34
C THR A 190 -21.62 -18.38 1.90
N LEU A 191 -21.45 -17.39 1.01
CA LEU A 191 -21.15 -17.63 -0.42
C LEU A 191 -19.68 -17.98 -0.69
N ILE A 192 -18.75 -17.58 0.18
CA ILE A 192 -17.33 -17.91 0.03
C ILE A 192 -17.09 -19.36 0.48
N PRO A 193 -16.55 -20.27 -0.36
CA PRO A 193 -16.50 -21.71 -0.06
C PRO A 193 -15.75 -22.06 1.23
N VAL A 194 -16.34 -22.99 2.00
CA VAL A 194 -15.65 -23.73 3.06
C VAL A 194 -14.77 -24.81 2.44
N ARG A 195 -13.55 -24.97 2.97
CA ARG A 195 -12.70 -26.13 2.64
C ARG A 195 -12.86 -27.21 3.72
N PRO A 196 -13.37 -28.42 3.39
CA PRO A 196 -13.49 -29.50 4.35
C PRO A 196 -12.13 -29.82 5.00
N GLY A 197 -12.13 -30.00 6.32
CA GLY A 197 -10.92 -30.25 7.12
C GLY A 197 -10.15 -29.00 7.58
N ASP A 198 -10.37 -27.83 6.98
CA ASP A 198 -9.76 -26.57 7.43
C ASP A 198 -10.55 -25.97 8.61
N LYS A 199 -10.24 -26.39 9.83
CA LYS A 199 -10.85 -25.87 11.08
C LYS A 199 -10.66 -24.35 11.30
N GLN A 200 -9.79 -23.68 10.53
CA GLN A 200 -9.56 -22.24 10.62
C GLN A 200 -10.21 -21.46 9.45
N GLN A 201 -10.81 -22.17 8.49
CA GLN A 201 -11.44 -21.63 7.28
C GLN A 201 -10.57 -20.56 6.61
N VAL A 202 -9.29 -20.84 6.37
CA VAL A 202 -8.25 -19.85 6.04
C VAL A 202 -8.59 -19.04 4.80
N GLN A 203 -9.27 -19.59 3.79
CA GLN A 203 -9.73 -18.82 2.63
C GLN A 203 -10.85 -17.84 2.99
N ARG A 204 -11.93 -18.33 3.62
CA ARG A 204 -13.03 -17.47 4.09
C ARG A 204 -12.51 -16.42 5.07
N LYS A 205 -11.63 -16.79 6.00
CA LYS A 205 -10.93 -15.86 6.89
C LYS A 205 -10.04 -14.88 6.13
N ARG A 206 -9.32 -15.28 5.07
CA ARG A 206 -8.53 -14.37 4.21
C ARG A 206 -9.40 -13.31 3.55
N HIS A 207 -10.60 -13.67 3.10
CA HIS A 207 -11.53 -12.71 2.49
C HIS A 207 -12.30 -11.88 3.53
N ILE A 208 -12.53 -12.41 4.75
CA ILE A 208 -13.47 -11.87 5.75
C ILE A 208 -12.78 -11.38 7.02
N GLY A 209 -12.32 -12.28 7.91
CA GLY A 209 -11.71 -11.90 9.20
C GLY A 209 -10.36 -11.17 9.07
N ASN A 210 -9.50 -11.65 8.17
CA ASN A 210 -8.29 -10.98 7.68
C ASN A 210 -8.59 -10.16 6.40
N GLY A 211 -9.87 -9.98 6.05
CA GLY A 211 -10.29 -9.20 4.91
C GLY A 211 -9.74 -7.78 5.01
N LYS A 212 -9.20 -7.27 3.91
CA LYS A 212 -8.65 -5.90 3.82
C LYS A 212 -9.74 -4.80 3.86
N TYR A 213 -10.93 -5.09 4.36
CA TYR A 213 -12.02 -4.13 4.51
C TYR A 213 -12.09 -3.65 5.97
N ILE A 214 -12.57 -2.43 6.18
CA ILE A 214 -12.52 -1.76 7.48
C ILE A 214 -13.86 -1.85 8.21
N VAL A 215 -14.94 -1.99 7.44
CA VAL A 215 -16.34 -2.07 7.91
C VAL A 215 -16.92 -3.44 7.58
N CYS A 216 -17.59 -4.05 8.55
CA CYS A 216 -18.31 -5.32 8.39
C CYS A 216 -19.78 -5.12 8.72
N ILE A 217 -20.66 -5.54 7.82
CA ILE A 217 -22.08 -5.70 8.10
C ILE A 217 -22.26 -7.06 8.80
N VAL A 218 -22.98 -7.10 9.91
CA VAL A 218 -23.26 -8.32 10.68
C VAL A 218 -24.77 -8.50 10.70
N PHE A 219 -25.27 -9.62 10.19
CA PHE A 219 -26.68 -9.97 10.32
C PHE A 219 -26.85 -10.96 11.48
N ALA A 220 -27.59 -10.56 12.51
CA ALA A 220 -27.85 -11.37 13.70
C ALA A 220 -29.25 -12.00 13.61
N GLU A 221 -29.32 -13.33 13.73
CA GLU A 221 -30.59 -14.06 13.76
C GLU A 221 -31.18 -14.13 15.18
N GLY A 222 -32.51 -13.99 15.28
CA GLY A 222 -33.21 -14.02 16.56
C GLY A 222 -32.80 -12.83 17.43
N ASN A 223 -32.50 -13.06 18.71
CA ASN A 223 -32.00 -12.04 19.64
C ASN A 223 -30.54 -12.33 20.06
N GLN A 224 -29.71 -12.77 19.11
CA GLN A 224 -28.33 -13.15 19.38
C GLN A 224 -27.43 -11.92 19.58
N PRO A 225 -26.84 -11.69 20.78
CA PRO A 225 -25.90 -10.60 20.98
C PRO A 225 -24.62 -10.81 20.16
N PHE A 226 -24.13 -9.72 19.54
CA PHE A 226 -22.86 -9.69 18.81
C PHE A 226 -21.77 -8.99 19.65
N ASN A 227 -20.64 -9.67 19.88
CA ASN A 227 -19.47 -9.09 20.53
C ASN A 227 -18.35 -8.86 19.49
N PRO A 228 -17.95 -7.61 19.19
CA PRO A 228 -16.90 -7.32 18.21
C PRO A 228 -15.54 -7.89 18.62
N ALA A 229 -15.25 -8.01 19.92
CA ALA A 229 -13.97 -8.49 20.43
C ALA A 229 -13.73 -10.00 20.17
N ALA A 230 -14.76 -10.75 19.79
CA ALA A 230 -14.63 -12.14 19.38
C ALA A 230 -13.96 -12.28 17.99
N ILE A 231 -14.03 -11.26 17.12
CA ILE A 231 -13.40 -11.27 15.79
C ILE A 231 -11.95 -10.80 15.90
N LYS A 232 -11.01 -11.66 15.49
CA LYS A 232 -9.57 -11.42 15.60
C LYS A 232 -9.03 -10.78 14.32
N SER A 233 -9.36 -9.50 14.12
CA SER A 233 -8.88 -8.72 12.98
C SER A 233 -8.01 -7.53 13.38
N GLN A 234 -7.01 -7.21 12.54
CA GLN A 234 -6.28 -5.94 12.64
C GLN A 234 -6.94 -4.82 11.82
N PHE A 235 -7.82 -5.14 10.87
CA PHE A 235 -8.39 -4.18 9.91
C PHE A 235 -9.83 -3.77 10.22
N LEU A 236 -10.63 -4.63 10.86
CA LEU A 236 -12.00 -4.28 11.24
C LEU A 236 -12.02 -3.29 12.39
N HIS A 237 -12.75 -2.19 12.21
CA HIS A 237 -12.93 -1.14 13.22
C HIS A 237 -14.39 -0.70 13.40
N VAL A 238 -15.26 -0.99 12.42
CA VAL A 238 -16.69 -0.68 12.51
C VAL A 238 -17.50 -1.90 12.12
N PHE A 239 -18.50 -2.20 12.94
CA PHE A 239 -19.52 -3.21 12.70
C PHE A 239 -20.88 -2.53 12.62
N ILE A 240 -21.63 -2.82 11.56
CA ILE A 240 -23.03 -2.41 11.43
C ILE A 240 -23.87 -3.67 11.62
N VAL A 241 -24.45 -3.80 12.79
CA VAL A 241 -25.27 -4.95 13.17
C VAL A 241 -26.69 -4.71 12.69
N VAL A 242 -27.27 -5.69 12.01
CA VAL A 242 -28.63 -5.67 11.49
C VAL A 242 -29.36 -6.92 11.99
N GLN A 243 -30.57 -6.74 12.49
CA GLN A 243 -31.39 -7.80 13.07
C GLN A 243 -32.81 -7.66 12.51
N GLU A 244 -33.42 -8.75 12.04
CA GLU A 244 -34.84 -8.75 11.68
C GLU A 244 -35.67 -8.90 12.96
N GLU A 245 -36.65 -8.02 13.14
CA GLU A 245 -37.49 -7.95 14.34
C GLU A 245 -38.93 -7.59 13.94
N THR A 246 -39.92 -8.17 14.63
CA THR A 246 -41.34 -7.83 14.47
C THR A 246 -41.80 -7.04 15.67
N ILE A 247 -42.23 -5.80 15.45
CA ILE A 247 -42.74 -4.88 16.47
C ILE A 247 -44.17 -4.48 16.06
N ASN A 248 -45.16 -4.69 16.93
CA ASN A 248 -46.57 -4.35 16.67
C ASN A 248 -47.07 -4.90 15.32
N ASP A 249 -46.85 -6.20 15.08
CA ASP A 249 -47.17 -6.92 13.83
C ASP A 249 -46.48 -6.39 12.55
N GLN A 250 -45.53 -5.46 12.67
CA GLN A 250 -44.69 -4.98 11.57
C GLN A 250 -43.28 -5.59 11.67
N THR A 251 -42.94 -6.45 10.72
CA THR A 251 -41.56 -6.94 10.54
C THR A 251 -40.71 -5.87 9.87
N GLY A 252 -39.52 -5.62 10.44
CA GLY A 252 -38.54 -4.70 9.92
C GLY A 252 -37.13 -5.04 10.40
N TRP A 253 -36.21 -4.10 10.23
CA TRP A 253 -34.80 -4.27 10.54
C TRP A 253 -34.35 -3.27 11.59
N ARG A 254 -33.89 -3.76 12.74
CA ARG A 254 -33.13 -3.00 13.72
C ARG A 254 -31.69 -2.87 13.26
N VAL A 255 -31.11 -1.68 13.38
CA VAL A 255 -29.72 -1.38 13.00
C VAL A 255 -28.97 -0.76 14.17
N GLU A 256 -27.84 -1.35 14.52
CA GLU A 256 -26.93 -0.89 15.57
C GLU A 256 -25.52 -0.72 15.01
N VAL A 257 -24.71 0.13 15.66
CA VAL A 257 -23.32 0.39 15.25
C VAL A 257 -22.41 0.12 16.43
N VAL A 258 -21.42 -0.74 16.21
CA VAL A 258 -20.39 -1.07 17.19
C VAL A 258 -19.03 -0.70 16.62
N MET A 259 -18.28 0.10 17.35
CA MET A 259 -16.98 0.63 16.92
C MET A 259 -15.88 0.15 17.86
N VAL A 260 -14.71 -0.14 17.28
CA VAL A 260 -13.46 -0.32 18.03
C VAL A 260 -12.88 1.08 18.30
N GLU A 261 -12.16 1.23 19.41
CA GLU A 261 -11.71 2.53 19.96
C GLU A 261 -11.15 3.53 18.93
N GLN A 262 -11.41 4.82 19.18
CA GLN A 262 -10.84 5.98 18.46
C GLN A 262 -11.31 6.17 17.00
N VAL A 263 -12.43 5.56 16.60
CA VAL A 263 -13.19 5.97 15.40
C VAL A 263 -14.09 7.17 15.75
N PRO A 264 -14.02 8.31 15.04
CA PRO A 264 -14.93 9.44 15.25
C PRO A 264 -16.36 9.14 14.80
N ASP A 265 -17.34 9.88 15.33
CA ASP A 265 -18.74 9.77 14.92
C ASP A 265 -18.96 10.02 13.41
N PHE A 266 -19.95 9.32 12.84
CA PHE A 266 -20.28 9.42 11.42
C PHE A 266 -21.78 9.22 11.15
N GLY A 267 -22.30 10.00 10.20
CA GLY A 267 -23.70 9.94 9.80
C GLY A 267 -24.02 8.80 8.80
N PRO A 268 -25.28 8.59 8.41
CA PRO A 268 -26.48 9.17 9.04
C PRO A 268 -26.62 8.76 10.51
N ASP A 269 -27.22 9.62 11.34
CA ASP A 269 -27.37 9.36 12.77
C ASP A 269 -28.45 8.28 13.03
N LEU A 270 -28.18 7.39 14.00
CA LEU A 270 -29.11 6.35 14.45
C LEU A 270 -30.05 6.84 15.57
N SER A 271 -29.68 7.90 16.29
CA SER A 271 -30.38 8.35 17.53
C SER A 271 -31.89 8.61 17.35
N LYS A 272 -32.32 8.88 16.11
CA LYS A 272 -33.72 9.20 15.77
C LYS A 272 -34.49 8.05 15.12
N ARG A 273 -33.80 7.04 14.58
CA ARG A 273 -34.42 5.94 13.83
C ARG A 273 -33.46 4.75 13.70
N ALA A 274 -33.52 3.82 14.65
CA ALA A 274 -32.78 2.57 14.62
C ALA A 274 -33.58 1.39 14.02
N PHE A 275 -34.87 1.56 13.72
CA PHE A 275 -35.75 0.54 13.14
C PHE A 275 -36.31 1.00 11.79
N PHE A 276 -36.26 0.11 10.80
CA PHE A 276 -36.65 0.37 9.41
C PHE A 276 -37.66 -0.67 8.94
N THR A 277 -38.81 -0.25 8.43
CA THR A 277 -39.81 -1.13 7.79
C THR A 277 -39.76 -1.04 6.26
N ASP A 278 -39.30 0.09 5.71
CA ASP A 278 -39.11 0.26 4.26
C ASP A 278 -37.72 -0.20 3.82
N ALA A 279 -37.67 -1.07 2.81
CA ALA A 279 -36.44 -1.64 2.28
C ALA A 279 -35.59 -0.63 1.50
N SER A 280 -36.19 0.37 0.84
CA SER A 280 -35.47 1.40 0.08
C SER A 280 -34.78 2.40 1.00
N GLU A 281 -35.44 2.76 2.11
CA GLU A 281 -34.88 3.55 3.19
C GLU A 281 -33.74 2.80 3.87
N LEU A 282 -33.94 1.53 4.25
CA LEU A 282 -32.87 0.70 4.83
C LEU A 282 -31.65 0.61 3.89
N ARG A 283 -31.86 0.31 2.60
CA ARG A 283 -30.79 0.28 1.59
C ARG A 283 -30.03 1.60 1.57
N SER A 284 -30.74 2.72 1.46
CA SER A 284 -30.15 4.06 1.37
C SER A 284 -29.38 4.43 2.65
N PHE A 285 -29.92 4.07 3.81
CA PHE A 285 -29.30 4.26 5.11
C PHE A 285 -28.01 3.44 5.23
N ILE A 286 -28.08 2.12 5.01
CA ILE A 286 -26.93 1.20 5.14
C ILE A 286 -25.81 1.63 4.18
N LEU A 287 -26.11 1.92 2.91
CA LEU A 287 -25.12 2.36 1.93
C LEU A 287 -24.39 3.64 2.34
N ALA A 288 -25.12 4.65 2.82
CA ALA A 288 -24.51 5.86 3.34
C ALA A 288 -23.69 5.60 4.61
N LYS A 289 -24.20 4.75 5.51
CA LYS A 289 -23.59 4.44 6.81
C LYS A 289 -22.29 3.65 6.66
N VAL A 290 -22.22 2.64 5.78
CA VAL A 290 -20.97 1.87 5.53
C VAL A 290 -19.87 2.71 4.90
N ILE A 291 -20.21 3.61 3.97
CA ILE A 291 -19.23 4.49 3.32
C ILE A 291 -18.69 5.52 4.31
N ASN A 292 -19.58 6.16 5.08
CA ASN A 292 -19.19 7.12 6.10
C ASN A 292 -18.41 6.47 7.26
N ALA A 293 -18.75 5.23 7.63
CA ALA A 293 -17.99 4.42 8.58
C ALA A 293 -16.54 4.20 8.12
N GLU A 294 -16.33 3.86 6.85
CA GLU A 294 -14.97 3.66 6.31
C GLU A 294 -14.18 4.99 6.30
N TYR A 295 -14.80 6.09 5.87
CA TYR A 295 -14.20 7.42 5.94
C TYR A 295 -13.85 7.87 7.36
N ALA A 296 -14.68 7.55 8.36
CA ALA A 296 -14.41 7.87 9.75
C ALA A 296 -13.30 6.99 10.33
N ALA A 297 -13.32 5.69 10.03
CA ALA A 297 -12.27 4.77 10.48
C ALA A 297 -10.89 5.18 9.94
N TYR A 298 -10.77 5.66 8.69
CA TYR A 298 -9.51 6.22 8.17
C TYR A 298 -8.95 7.41 8.97
N LYS A 299 -9.77 8.13 9.75
CA LYS A 299 -9.32 9.22 10.63
C LYS A 299 -8.76 8.72 11.98
N SER A 300 -9.04 7.47 12.36
CA SER A 300 -8.46 6.88 13.58
C SER A 300 -6.93 6.80 13.46
N PRO A 301 -6.16 6.94 14.56
CA PRO A 301 -4.69 7.00 14.50
C PRO A 301 -4.04 5.79 13.83
N LYS A 302 -4.66 4.61 13.96
CA LYS A 302 -4.20 3.34 13.41
C LYS A 302 -4.13 3.32 11.87
N PHE A 303 -4.96 4.10 11.18
CA PHE A 303 -4.87 4.30 9.74
C PHE A 303 -4.27 5.66 9.36
N ALA A 304 -4.64 6.72 10.07
CA ALA A 304 -4.17 8.07 9.78
C ALA A 304 -2.64 8.19 9.86
N GLN A 305 -1.97 7.60 10.86
CA GLN A 305 -0.52 7.73 11.01
C GLN A 305 0.29 6.99 9.94
N PRO A 306 -0.03 5.74 9.53
CA PRO A 306 0.58 5.14 8.34
C PRO A 306 0.31 5.92 7.04
N MET A 307 -0.93 6.39 6.83
CA MET A 307 -1.31 7.11 5.61
C MET A 307 -0.62 8.48 5.51
N ALA A 308 -0.50 9.21 6.62
CA ALA A 308 0.24 10.47 6.68
C ALA A 308 1.70 10.25 6.29
N ARG A 309 2.39 9.28 6.91
CA ARG A 309 3.79 8.94 6.58
C ARG A 309 3.99 8.48 5.14
N ALA A 310 3.03 7.75 4.57
CA ALA A 310 3.09 7.34 3.16
C ALA A 310 2.95 8.55 2.22
N ARG A 311 1.95 9.42 2.47
CA ARG A 311 1.77 10.67 1.71
C ARG A 311 2.99 11.58 1.84
N GLU A 312 3.51 11.73 3.05
CA GLU A 312 4.72 12.50 3.39
C GLU A 312 5.93 12.01 2.57
N GLY A 313 6.17 10.70 2.52
CA GLY A 313 7.27 10.11 1.74
C GLY A 313 7.13 10.31 0.23
N ILE A 314 5.92 10.13 -0.32
CA ILE A 314 5.64 10.38 -1.74
C ILE A 314 5.84 11.85 -2.07
N LEU A 315 5.28 12.75 -1.26
CA LEU A 315 5.40 14.19 -1.45
C LEU A 315 6.87 14.64 -1.42
N SER A 316 7.65 14.13 -0.46
CA SER A 316 9.09 14.42 -0.33
C SER A 316 9.87 14.09 -1.60
N ASN A 317 9.54 12.98 -2.27
CA ASN A 317 10.19 12.56 -3.51
C ASN A 317 9.87 13.52 -4.68
N ILE A 318 8.58 13.86 -4.85
CA ILE A 318 8.11 14.83 -5.86
C ILE A 318 8.80 16.18 -5.66
N VAL A 319 8.86 16.64 -4.40
CA VAL A 319 9.56 17.85 -3.94
C VAL A 319 11.04 17.83 -4.29
N GLU A 320 11.76 16.77 -3.93
CA GLU A 320 13.20 16.69 -4.14
C GLU A 320 13.55 16.71 -5.63
N ARG A 321 12.77 16.02 -6.47
CA ARG A 321 12.93 16.06 -7.93
C ARG A 321 12.64 17.45 -8.49
N GLY A 322 11.50 18.05 -8.18
CA GLY A 322 11.15 19.39 -8.66
C GLY A 322 12.18 20.46 -8.23
N TYR A 323 12.74 20.33 -7.01
CA TYR A 323 13.79 21.23 -6.53
C TYR A 323 15.11 21.09 -7.31
N LYS A 324 15.52 19.85 -7.65
CA LYS A 324 16.71 19.60 -8.51
C LYS A 324 16.50 20.18 -9.91
N MET A 325 15.35 19.93 -10.53
CA MET A 325 15.04 20.46 -11.86
C MET A 325 15.03 22.00 -11.89
N ALA A 326 14.47 22.65 -10.86
CA ALA A 326 14.54 24.10 -10.71
C ALA A 326 15.96 24.64 -10.41
N HIS A 327 16.90 23.80 -9.98
CA HIS A 327 18.30 24.15 -9.79
C HIS A 327 19.08 24.09 -11.11
N ASP A 328 18.93 23.00 -11.87
CA ASP A 328 19.66 22.73 -13.11
C ASP A 328 19.32 23.75 -14.21
N THR A 329 18.03 24.08 -14.36
CA THR A 329 17.56 25.16 -15.25
C THR A 329 18.24 26.50 -14.93
N HIS A 330 18.51 26.77 -13.65
CA HIS A 330 19.12 28.03 -13.19
C HIS A 330 20.65 28.06 -13.37
N ILE A 331 21.31 26.90 -13.49
CA ILE A 331 22.74 26.79 -13.86
C ILE A 331 22.89 26.91 -15.38
N SER A 332 22.06 26.21 -16.16
CA SER A 332 22.10 26.26 -17.62
C SER A 332 21.83 27.68 -18.14
N SER A 333 20.88 28.41 -17.53
CA SER A 333 20.64 29.83 -17.80
C SER A 333 21.81 30.76 -17.46
N LYS A 334 22.75 30.37 -16.57
CA LYS A 334 23.91 31.20 -16.20
C LYS A 334 25.11 31.01 -17.13
N HIS A 335 25.22 29.88 -17.83
CA HIS A 335 26.31 29.64 -18.78
C HIS A 335 26.09 30.28 -20.16
N ASN A 336 24.86 30.64 -20.52
CA ASN A 336 24.57 31.43 -21.71
C ASN A 336 24.73 32.94 -21.48
N LYS A 337 25.99 33.37 -21.26
CA LYS A 337 26.41 34.76 -21.54
C LYS A 337 27.04 34.81 -22.94
N SER A 338 26.55 35.71 -23.77
CA SER A 338 26.89 35.83 -25.19
C SER A 338 28.38 36.05 -25.44
N PRO A 339 28.99 35.40 -26.46
CA PRO A 339 30.27 35.83 -27.01
C PRO A 339 30.06 37.05 -27.93
N SER A 340 30.83 38.10 -27.71
CA SER A 340 30.81 39.32 -28.52
C SER A 340 31.81 39.25 -29.69
N THR A 341 31.28 39.29 -30.92
CA THR A 341 31.84 39.96 -32.12
C THR A 341 33.34 39.79 -32.48
N SER A 342 33.62 39.05 -33.57
CA SER A 342 34.42 39.59 -34.71
C SER A 342 34.35 38.72 -36.00
N SER A 343 33.86 39.34 -37.07
CA SER A 343 34.15 39.19 -38.52
C SER A 343 34.61 37.86 -39.17
N GLU A 344 33.80 37.41 -40.16
CA GLU A 344 34.14 36.77 -41.47
C GLU A 344 34.89 35.40 -41.49
N LYS A 345 34.65 34.43 -42.40
CA LYS A 345 34.11 34.46 -43.78
C LYS A 345 33.66 33.06 -44.28
N SER A 346 33.03 33.01 -45.46
CA SER A 346 32.81 31.87 -46.39
C SER A 346 31.89 30.68 -46.05
N SER A 347 30.64 30.78 -46.53
CA SER A 347 29.89 29.80 -47.35
C SER A 347 30.26 28.30 -47.39
N ARG A 348 29.28 27.42 -47.12
CA ARG A 348 28.60 26.63 -48.19
C ARG A 348 27.26 26.02 -47.73
N SER A 349 26.37 25.80 -48.68
CA SER A 349 24.99 25.31 -48.52
C SER A 349 24.88 23.77 -48.49
N GLY A 350 23.95 23.24 -47.69
CA GLY A 350 23.50 21.84 -47.77
C GLY A 350 22.09 21.66 -47.21
N LYS A 351 21.10 21.41 -48.08
CA LYS A 351 19.74 20.99 -47.69
C LYS A 351 19.71 19.48 -47.48
N SER A 352 19.04 19.00 -46.43
CA SER A 352 18.32 17.73 -46.49
C SER A 352 17.15 17.70 -45.49
N SER A 353 15.96 17.56 -46.05
CA SER A 353 14.72 17.22 -45.34
C SER A 353 14.71 15.73 -44.98
N GLY A 354 14.17 15.40 -43.80
CA GLY A 354 13.83 14.03 -43.42
C GLY A 354 12.55 14.02 -42.60
N ALA A 355 11.47 13.48 -43.15
CA ALA A 355 10.16 13.43 -42.51
C ALA A 355 9.80 12.01 -42.08
N GLY A 356 8.96 11.93 -41.05
CA GLY A 356 8.24 10.72 -40.63
C GLY A 356 8.14 10.61 -39.11
N SER A 357 7.11 10.06 -38.49
CA SER A 357 5.74 9.65 -38.87
C SER A 357 5.27 8.70 -37.78
N GLY A 358 4.08 8.90 -37.21
CA GLY A 358 3.49 8.04 -36.18
C GLY A 358 3.88 8.39 -34.73
N ALA A 359 3.10 8.05 -33.70
CA ALA A 359 1.87 7.26 -33.71
C ALA A 359 0.89 7.68 -32.59
N LEU A 360 -0.32 7.11 -32.67
CA LEU A 360 -1.51 7.36 -31.85
C LEU A 360 -1.43 6.74 -30.45
N ASP A 361 -2.17 7.33 -29.49
CA ASP A 361 -2.66 6.86 -28.20
C ASP A 361 -2.17 5.50 -27.61
N THR A 362 -1.81 5.54 -26.32
CA THR A 362 -2.29 4.54 -25.34
C THR A 362 -2.42 5.17 -23.95
N ILE A 363 -3.66 5.48 -23.55
CA ILE A 363 -3.98 5.93 -22.19
C ILE A 363 -3.93 4.72 -21.24
N MET A 364 -3.00 4.72 -20.27
CA MET A 364 -2.98 3.73 -19.19
C MET A 364 -3.96 4.11 -18.08
N PRO A 365 -4.77 3.15 -17.57
CA PRO A 365 -5.82 3.45 -16.58
C PRO A 365 -5.27 3.77 -15.19
N SER A 366 -6.01 4.61 -14.46
CA SER A 366 -5.68 5.09 -13.12
C SER A 366 -5.79 4.01 -12.02
N PRO A 367 -4.86 3.97 -11.04
CA PRO A 367 -4.87 2.98 -9.97
C PRO A 367 -5.73 3.40 -8.76
N SER A 368 -6.98 2.94 -8.66
CA SER A 368 -7.85 3.14 -7.48
C SER A 368 -7.19 2.67 -6.19
N ARG A 369 -7.37 3.39 -5.06
CA ARG A 369 -6.72 3.22 -3.74
C ARG A 369 -6.66 1.81 -3.13
N SER A 370 -7.43 0.86 -3.66
CA SER A 370 -7.10 -0.57 -3.58
C SER A 370 -5.63 -0.87 -3.91
N SER A 371 -4.97 -0.03 -4.71
CA SER A 371 -3.55 0.03 -5.08
C SER A 371 -2.63 0.36 -3.91
N MET A 372 -2.92 1.32 -3.05
CA MET A 372 -2.09 1.57 -1.84
C MET A 372 -2.22 0.43 -0.81
N ILE A 373 -3.42 -0.15 -0.70
CA ILE A 373 -3.60 -1.40 0.06
C ILE A 373 -2.96 -2.59 -0.70
N LYS A 374 -2.73 -2.46 -2.02
CA LYS A 374 -1.93 -3.38 -2.84
C LYS A 374 -0.44 -3.18 -2.57
N ASP A 375 0.07 -1.97 -2.41
CA ASP A 375 1.47 -1.64 -2.11
C ASP A 375 1.88 -2.09 -0.70
N LEU A 376 0.92 -2.14 0.23
CA LEU A 376 1.04 -2.87 1.50
C LEU A 376 1.10 -4.43 1.33
N SER A 377 1.07 -4.96 0.10
CA SER A 377 1.11 -6.40 -0.20
C SER A 377 1.84 -6.83 -1.49
N GLU A 378 2.19 -5.93 -2.40
CA GLU A 378 2.76 -6.17 -3.73
C GLU A 378 4.11 -5.47 -3.92
N GLY A 379 4.93 -5.47 -2.86
CA GLY A 379 6.39 -5.58 -3.00
C GLY A 379 6.82 -6.94 -3.62
N LEU A 380 6.10 -7.39 -4.64
CA LEU A 380 6.10 -8.71 -5.27
C LEU A 380 5.63 -8.64 -6.74
N ALA A 381 6.30 -7.83 -7.57
CA ALA A 381 6.39 -8.03 -9.03
C ALA A 381 7.52 -7.17 -9.62
N GLY A 382 8.34 -7.73 -10.51
CA GLY A 382 9.20 -6.95 -11.42
C GLY A 382 8.35 -6.34 -12.55
N SER A 383 8.69 -5.21 -13.16
CA SER A 383 9.98 -4.74 -13.70
C SER A 383 10.35 -5.33 -15.06
N ALA A 384 10.26 -4.50 -16.10
CA ALA A 384 11.07 -4.48 -17.32
C ALA A 384 10.91 -3.04 -17.91
N TYR A 385 11.86 -2.40 -18.58
CA TYR A 385 13.03 -2.93 -19.31
C TYR A 385 14.13 -1.85 -19.46
N SER A 386 15.40 -2.22 -19.18
CA SER A 386 16.69 -1.79 -19.80
C SER A 386 17.06 -0.28 -19.98
N ASP A 387 18.33 0.13 -20.07
CA ASP A 387 19.58 -0.63 -20.13
C ASP A 387 20.83 0.16 -19.69
N THR A 388 21.84 -0.54 -19.15
CA THR A 388 23.21 -0.04 -18.84
C THR A 388 23.28 1.23 -17.95
N VAL A 389 24.41 1.93 -17.72
CA VAL A 389 25.77 1.55 -17.23
C VAL A 389 25.97 2.30 -15.87
N THR A 390 27.04 2.22 -15.05
CA THR A 390 28.43 1.73 -15.15
C THR A 390 28.89 1.17 -13.77
N LEU A 391 30.21 1.02 -13.53
CA LEU A 391 30.84 0.89 -12.20
C LEU A 391 31.67 2.14 -11.89
N ASP A 392 31.52 2.75 -10.70
CA ASP A 392 32.62 2.91 -9.73
C ASP A 392 32.24 3.64 -8.40
N ASP A 393 33.01 3.29 -7.36
CA ASP A 393 33.37 4.02 -6.12
C ASP A 393 32.41 4.26 -4.92
N HIS A 394 31.10 3.95 -4.93
CA HIS A 394 30.27 4.21 -3.72
C HIS A 394 29.40 3.06 -3.19
N ASP A 395 29.88 1.82 -3.29
CA ASP A 395 29.11 0.61 -2.95
C ASP A 395 29.42 0.08 -1.52
N GLN A 396 29.21 0.91 -0.49
CA GLN A 396 29.52 0.57 0.91
C GLN A 396 28.56 -0.51 1.49
N LEU A 397 29.07 -1.73 1.61
CA LEU A 397 28.38 -2.90 2.18
C LEU A 397 28.86 -3.22 3.60
N PRO A 398 28.11 -4.01 4.40
CA PRO A 398 28.61 -4.51 5.68
C PRO A 398 29.86 -5.36 5.45
N THR A 399 30.89 -5.21 6.29
CA THR A 399 32.06 -6.10 6.21
C THR A 399 31.72 -7.50 6.71
N THR A 400 32.52 -8.51 6.35
CA THR A 400 32.34 -9.90 6.81
C THR A 400 32.27 -9.98 8.34
N ALA A 401 33.15 -9.26 9.05
CA ALA A 401 33.15 -9.20 10.52
C ALA A 401 31.87 -8.55 11.11
N GLN A 402 31.31 -7.54 10.43
CA GLN A 402 30.00 -6.98 10.81
C GLN A 402 28.87 -7.98 10.56
N PHE A 403 28.94 -8.75 9.47
CA PHE A 403 27.99 -9.82 9.20
C PHE A 403 28.06 -10.96 10.24
N ASP A 404 29.25 -11.34 10.70
CA ASP A 404 29.41 -12.33 11.77
C ASP A 404 28.80 -11.87 13.10
N CYS A 405 28.83 -10.57 13.40
CA CYS A 405 28.08 -9.99 14.52
C CYS A 405 26.57 -10.15 14.31
N ILE A 406 26.05 -9.84 13.12
CA ILE A 406 24.63 -9.99 12.76
C ILE A 406 24.16 -11.45 12.86
N VAL A 407 24.97 -12.41 12.40
CA VAL A 407 24.68 -13.85 12.50
C VAL A 407 24.63 -14.30 13.97
N ARG A 408 25.60 -13.87 14.79
CA ARG A 408 25.61 -14.19 16.24
C ARG A 408 24.38 -13.63 16.96
N GLU A 409 24.04 -12.37 16.71
CA GLU A 409 22.87 -11.69 17.29
C GLU A 409 21.55 -12.35 16.81
N TYR A 410 21.48 -12.80 15.56
CA TYR A 410 20.34 -13.55 15.03
C TYR A 410 20.16 -14.90 15.75
N LEU A 411 21.24 -15.68 15.89
CA LEU A 411 21.20 -16.98 16.57
C LEU A 411 20.91 -16.85 18.07
N HIS A 412 21.42 -15.80 18.72
CA HIS A 412 21.16 -15.54 20.13
C HIS A 412 19.66 -15.32 20.41
N ASN A 413 18.99 -14.55 19.55
CA ASN A 413 17.56 -14.22 19.69
C ASN A 413 16.62 -15.39 19.32
N LEU A 414 17.16 -16.55 18.93
CA LEU A 414 16.42 -17.80 18.76
C LEU A 414 16.49 -18.66 20.03
N SER A 415 15.37 -19.32 20.35
CA SER A 415 15.33 -20.35 21.39
C SER A 415 16.27 -21.52 21.03
N THR A 416 16.79 -22.20 22.05
CA THR A 416 17.73 -23.33 21.91
C THR A 416 17.26 -24.37 20.90
N LYS A 417 15.98 -24.76 20.94
CA LYS A 417 15.34 -25.70 19.99
C LYS A 417 15.29 -25.23 18.53
N LYS A 418 15.33 -23.90 18.27
CA LYS A 418 15.32 -23.32 16.91
C LYS A 418 16.73 -23.01 16.40
N ARG A 419 17.61 -22.51 17.27
CA ARG A 419 19.00 -22.14 16.97
C ARG A 419 19.72 -23.26 16.21
N ASP A 420 19.55 -24.49 16.69
CA ASP A 420 20.25 -25.67 16.19
C ASP A 420 19.77 -26.20 14.83
N LYS A 421 18.75 -25.58 14.22
CA LYS A 421 18.24 -25.90 12.87
C LYS A 421 18.13 -24.67 11.96
N ALA A 422 18.50 -23.49 12.46
CA ALA A 422 18.30 -22.22 11.78
C ALA A 422 19.26 -21.99 10.61
N LEU A 423 20.49 -22.47 10.72
CA LEU A 423 21.53 -22.39 9.70
C LEU A 423 22.22 -23.77 9.56
N VAL A 424 22.72 -24.06 8.36
CA VAL A 424 23.51 -25.25 8.05
C VAL A 424 24.94 -24.80 7.82
N ASP A 425 25.87 -25.21 8.69
CA ASP A 425 27.31 -25.03 8.47
C ASP A 425 27.88 -26.16 7.61
N GLN A 426 29.12 -26.01 7.14
CA GLN A 426 29.87 -27.01 6.37
C GLN A 426 29.78 -28.43 6.97
N HIS A 427 30.02 -28.59 8.28
CA HIS A 427 30.00 -29.90 8.94
C HIS A 427 28.61 -30.54 8.90
N ARG A 428 27.56 -29.75 9.17
CA ARG A 428 26.17 -30.21 9.10
C ARG A 428 25.73 -30.49 7.66
N TYR A 429 26.22 -29.73 6.67
CA TYR A 429 25.99 -29.99 5.25
C TYR A 429 26.55 -31.35 4.83
N GLU A 430 27.78 -31.69 5.25
CA GLU A 430 28.38 -33.01 5.00
C GLU A 430 27.60 -34.15 5.67
N LEU A 431 27.11 -33.96 6.89
CA LEU A 431 26.24 -34.94 7.56
C LEU A 431 24.92 -35.13 6.81
N ILE A 432 24.29 -34.05 6.33
CA ILE A 432 23.08 -34.12 5.49
C ILE A 432 23.39 -34.89 4.21
N HIS A 433 24.48 -34.56 3.51
CA HIS A 433 24.90 -35.23 2.29
C HIS A 433 25.17 -36.73 2.51
N LYS A 434 25.85 -37.11 3.61
CA LYS A 434 26.10 -38.52 3.95
C LYS A 434 24.80 -39.30 4.20
N VAL A 435 23.83 -38.71 4.91
CA VAL A 435 22.51 -39.34 5.17
C VAL A 435 21.66 -39.47 3.90
N LEU A 436 21.76 -38.53 2.95
CA LEU A 436 21.06 -38.61 1.67
C LEU A 436 21.70 -39.60 0.70
N LYS A 437 23.04 -39.71 0.73
CA LYS A 437 23.81 -40.63 -0.13
C LYS A 437 23.68 -42.09 0.28
N ASP A 438 23.60 -42.38 1.58
CA ASP A 438 23.21 -43.69 2.10
C ASP A 438 22.06 -43.57 3.12
N PRO A 439 20.81 -43.61 2.65
CA PRO A 439 19.63 -43.55 3.52
C PRO A 439 19.48 -44.75 4.46
N ARG A 440 20.19 -45.85 4.26
CA ARG A 440 20.08 -47.07 5.09
C ARG A 440 21.07 -47.06 6.25
N ASN A 441 22.14 -46.27 6.13
CA ASN A 441 23.16 -46.16 7.17
C ASN A 441 22.61 -45.54 8.48
N THR A 442 22.63 -46.33 9.55
CA THR A 442 22.12 -45.96 10.87
C THR A 442 23.18 -45.39 11.82
N SER A 443 24.48 -45.44 11.47
CA SER A 443 25.56 -44.91 12.31
C SER A 443 25.74 -43.39 12.17
N ILE A 444 25.20 -42.79 11.09
CA ILE A 444 25.28 -41.34 10.86
C ILE A 444 24.29 -40.60 11.77
N SER A 445 24.81 -39.91 12.79
CA SER A 445 24.08 -39.03 13.71
C SER A 445 22.88 -39.71 14.42
N THR A 446 21.93 -38.94 14.95
CA THR A 446 20.76 -39.46 15.67
C THR A 446 19.63 -39.88 14.72
N ALA A 447 18.75 -40.78 15.18
CA ALA A 447 17.57 -41.18 14.42
C ALA A 447 16.65 -39.99 14.08
N GLN A 448 16.50 -39.04 15.01
CA GLN A 448 15.73 -37.80 14.80
C GLN A 448 16.37 -36.90 13.73
N PHE A 449 17.71 -36.80 13.70
CA PHE A 449 18.43 -36.08 12.65
C PHE A 449 18.20 -36.73 11.29
N ARG A 450 18.38 -38.06 11.18
CA ARG A 450 18.15 -38.78 9.90
C ARG A 450 16.72 -38.64 9.38
N PHE A 451 15.71 -38.72 10.25
CA PHE A 451 14.32 -38.48 9.87
C PHE A 451 14.08 -37.05 9.38
N TRP A 452 14.61 -36.06 10.09
CA TRP A 452 14.53 -34.65 9.68
C TRP A 452 15.21 -34.41 8.33
N VAL A 453 16.40 -35.00 8.09
CA VAL A 453 17.12 -34.86 6.83
C VAL A 453 16.30 -35.39 5.66
N LYS A 454 15.83 -36.63 5.73
CA LYS A 454 15.03 -37.27 4.66
C LYS A 454 13.69 -36.56 4.39
N LYS A 455 13.18 -35.81 5.37
CA LYS A 455 11.93 -35.05 5.25
C LYS A 455 12.13 -33.65 4.64
N MET A 456 13.27 -33.02 4.88
CA MET A 456 13.51 -31.62 4.49
C MET A 456 14.40 -31.46 3.26
N PHE A 457 15.28 -32.42 2.95
CA PHE A 457 16.30 -32.28 1.92
C PHE A 457 16.28 -33.43 0.92
N GLN A 458 16.76 -33.14 -0.29
CA GLN A 458 16.95 -34.09 -1.37
C GLN A 458 18.34 -33.88 -2.01
N LEU A 459 18.89 -34.91 -2.64
CA LEU A 459 20.14 -34.82 -3.38
C LEU A 459 19.83 -34.59 -4.87
N MET A 460 20.48 -33.60 -5.49
CA MET A 460 20.32 -33.32 -6.93
C MET A 460 21.68 -33.27 -7.60
N THR A 461 21.78 -33.84 -8.80
CA THR A 461 23.02 -33.83 -9.59
C THR A 461 23.01 -32.62 -10.53
N ILE A 462 23.89 -31.66 -10.29
CA ILE A 462 24.06 -30.46 -11.12
C ILE A 462 25.53 -30.42 -11.58
N ASN A 463 25.78 -30.31 -12.89
CA ASN A 463 27.14 -30.25 -13.46
C ASN A 463 28.07 -31.38 -12.97
N ARG A 464 27.57 -32.62 -12.94
CA ARG A 464 28.26 -33.83 -12.43
C ARG A 464 28.67 -33.78 -10.95
N ARG A 465 28.10 -32.86 -10.14
CA ARG A 465 28.28 -32.80 -8.68
C ARG A 465 26.95 -33.05 -7.98
N GLU A 466 26.99 -33.80 -6.89
CA GLU A 466 25.85 -34.00 -5.98
C GLU A 466 25.72 -32.77 -5.07
N ILE A 467 24.53 -32.17 -5.02
CA ILE A 467 24.24 -30.97 -4.22
C ILE A 467 23.00 -31.22 -3.37
N VAL A 468 23.04 -30.77 -2.11
CA VAL A 468 21.90 -30.83 -1.18
C VAL A 468 20.93 -29.70 -1.51
N CYS A 469 19.68 -30.06 -1.78
CA CYS A 469 18.62 -29.13 -2.14
C CYS A 469 17.43 -29.21 -1.20
N HIS A 470 16.69 -28.11 -1.11
CA HIS A 470 15.37 -27.99 -0.49
C HIS A 470 14.48 -27.17 -1.43
N ASP A 471 13.23 -27.60 -1.65
CA ASP A 471 12.30 -27.02 -2.65
C ASP A 471 12.95 -26.81 -4.03
N ASN A 472 13.66 -27.84 -4.52
CA ASN A 472 14.43 -27.84 -5.78
C ASN A 472 15.52 -26.75 -5.91
N LYS A 473 15.99 -26.17 -4.79
CA LYS A 473 17.03 -25.12 -4.76
C LYS A 473 18.20 -25.51 -3.85
N PRO A 474 19.45 -25.20 -4.23
CA PRO A 474 20.63 -25.50 -3.42
C PRO A 474 20.53 -24.86 -2.03
N VAL A 475 20.78 -25.68 -1.00
CA VAL A 475 20.86 -25.24 0.40
C VAL A 475 22.12 -24.40 0.56
N ALA A 476 21.98 -23.13 0.93
CA ALA A 476 23.12 -22.27 1.21
C ALA A 476 23.77 -22.66 2.55
N MET A 477 25.09 -22.89 2.54
CA MET A 477 25.86 -23.07 3.77
C MET A 477 26.10 -21.72 4.44
N ARG A 478 26.15 -21.69 5.78
CA ARG A 478 26.34 -20.48 6.60
C ARG A 478 27.49 -19.61 6.10
N GLU A 479 28.60 -20.26 5.76
CA GLU A 479 29.84 -19.68 5.27
C GLU A 479 29.65 -18.93 3.93
N GLN A 480 28.69 -19.36 3.10
CA GLN A 480 28.39 -18.77 1.79
C GLN A 480 27.32 -17.65 1.86
N ILE A 481 26.58 -17.54 2.98
CA ILE A 481 25.45 -16.60 3.07
C ILE A 481 25.92 -15.15 2.85
N TYR A 482 27.10 -14.77 3.34
CA TYR A 482 27.63 -13.42 3.15
C TYR A 482 27.74 -13.04 1.67
N ASP A 483 28.42 -13.86 0.86
CA ASP A 483 28.63 -13.59 -0.56
C ASP A 483 27.32 -13.62 -1.35
N ILE A 484 26.42 -14.56 -1.02
CA ILE A 484 25.07 -14.64 -1.60
C ILE A 484 24.28 -13.35 -1.31
N LEU A 485 24.37 -12.82 -0.09
CA LEU A 485 23.70 -11.57 0.28
C LEU A 485 24.35 -10.34 -0.36
N VAL A 486 25.68 -10.26 -0.43
CA VAL A 486 26.40 -9.20 -1.15
C VAL A 486 26.00 -9.17 -2.62
N HIS A 487 26.05 -10.31 -3.31
CA HIS A 487 25.68 -10.42 -4.72
C HIS A 487 24.21 -10.04 -4.95
N ALA A 488 23.29 -10.65 -4.20
CA ALA A 488 21.86 -10.36 -4.33
C ALA A 488 21.48 -8.92 -3.92
N HIS A 489 22.22 -8.27 -3.02
CA HIS A 489 21.95 -6.89 -2.62
C HIS A 489 22.46 -5.87 -3.64
N ARG A 490 23.61 -6.17 -4.28
CA ARG A 490 24.13 -5.46 -5.46
C ARG A 490 23.20 -5.60 -6.66
N GLU A 491 22.77 -6.82 -7.00
CA GLU A 491 21.78 -7.06 -8.06
C GLU A 491 20.42 -6.40 -7.73
N ALA A 492 20.07 -6.27 -6.44
CA ALA A 492 18.90 -5.49 -6.03
C ALA A 492 19.07 -3.97 -6.24
N LEU A 493 20.27 -3.45 -6.57
CA LEU A 493 20.63 -2.03 -6.54
C LEU A 493 20.27 -1.38 -5.20
N HIS A 494 20.62 -2.07 -4.10
CA HIS A 494 20.24 -1.68 -2.74
C HIS A 494 18.73 -1.48 -2.54
N GLY A 495 17.89 -2.15 -3.34
CA GLY A 495 16.42 -2.01 -3.35
C GLY A 495 15.69 -2.60 -2.13
N GLY A 496 16.32 -2.55 -0.96
CA GLY A 496 15.73 -2.94 0.32
C GLY A 496 15.63 -4.45 0.56
N ARG A 497 15.07 -4.79 1.73
CA ARG A 497 14.97 -6.17 2.24
C ARG A 497 14.28 -7.10 1.26
N ASP A 498 13.12 -6.71 0.74
CA ASP A 498 12.23 -7.64 0.04
C ASP A 498 12.73 -7.94 -1.39
N LYS A 499 13.30 -6.96 -2.10
CA LYS A 499 13.99 -7.19 -3.39
C LYS A 499 15.22 -8.09 -3.21
N THR A 500 16.06 -7.81 -2.21
CA THR A 500 17.23 -8.65 -1.87
C THR A 500 16.77 -10.08 -1.50
N SER A 501 15.73 -10.21 -0.68
CA SER A 501 15.16 -11.51 -0.30
C SER A 501 14.54 -12.26 -1.47
N ALA A 502 14.00 -11.58 -2.48
CA ALA A 502 13.45 -12.22 -3.68
C ALA A 502 14.56 -12.83 -4.54
N LEU A 503 15.65 -12.08 -4.76
CA LEU A 503 16.81 -12.53 -5.53
C LEU A 503 17.51 -13.73 -4.86
N VAL A 504 17.77 -13.65 -3.55
CA VAL A 504 18.28 -14.77 -2.75
C VAL A 504 17.42 -16.03 -2.93
N ARG A 505 16.09 -15.89 -2.77
CA ARG A 505 15.13 -17.00 -2.87
C ARG A 505 14.89 -17.50 -4.29
N ARG A 506 15.35 -16.78 -5.32
CA ARG A 506 15.32 -17.24 -6.73
C ARG A 506 16.36 -18.34 -6.94
N GLN A 507 17.54 -18.21 -6.33
CA GLN A 507 18.70 -19.08 -6.57
C GLN A 507 18.98 -20.07 -5.43
N TYR A 508 18.73 -19.69 -4.16
CA TYR A 508 19.13 -20.47 -2.99
C TYR A 508 17.97 -20.77 -2.03
N SER A 509 18.09 -21.86 -1.27
CA SER A 509 17.22 -22.19 -0.14
C SER A 509 17.95 -22.09 1.21
N TRP A 510 17.19 -22.25 2.29
CA TRP A 510 17.69 -22.31 3.68
C TRP A 510 18.31 -21.03 4.29
N ILE A 511 18.15 -19.87 3.64
CA ILE A 511 18.53 -18.57 4.22
C ILE A 511 17.33 -17.91 4.93
N PRO A 512 17.39 -17.66 6.27
CA PRO A 512 16.28 -17.06 7.01
C PRO A 512 15.97 -15.61 6.61
N LYS A 513 14.69 -15.26 6.37
CA LYS A 513 14.29 -13.89 5.95
C LYS A 513 14.74 -12.80 6.93
N GLU A 514 14.76 -13.10 8.23
CA GLU A 514 15.23 -12.15 9.25
C GLU A 514 16.74 -11.87 9.15
N LEU A 515 17.56 -12.86 8.77
CA LEU A 515 18.99 -12.65 8.56
C LEU A 515 19.24 -11.72 7.36
N ILE A 516 18.50 -11.91 6.26
CA ILE A 516 18.48 -10.99 5.10
C ILE A 516 18.05 -9.58 5.54
N ALA A 517 17.01 -9.48 6.37
CA ALA A 517 16.51 -8.20 6.88
C ALA A 517 17.56 -7.46 7.73
N ARG A 518 18.31 -8.17 8.57
CA ARG A 518 19.37 -7.57 9.38
C ARG A 518 20.58 -7.16 8.55
N PHE A 519 21.01 -7.96 7.56
CA PHE A 519 22.08 -7.58 6.64
C PHE A 519 21.78 -6.25 5.94
N VAL A 520 20.59 -6.14 5.31
CA VAL A 520 20.18 -4.90 4.62
C VAL A 520 20.02 -3.72 5.58
N ARG A 521 19.53 -3.95 6.82
CA ARG A 521 19.42 -2.90 7.85
C ARG A 521 20.77 -2.34 8.30
N HIS A 522 21.84 -3.12 8.18
CA HIS A 522 23.21 -2.75 8.56
C HIS A 522 24.09 -2.34 7.37
N CYS A 523 23.58 -2.39 6.13
CA CYS A 523 24.34 -1.93 4.96
C CYS A 523 24.60 -0.42 5.05
N PRO A 524 25.87 0.03 5.10
CA PRO A 524 26.20 1.45 5.25
C PRO A 524 25.59 2.33 4.14
N TYR A 525 25.60 1.87 2.89
CA TYR A 525 24.94 2.57 1.78
C TYR A 525 23.41 2.66 1.94
N CYS A 526 22.75 1.58 2.37
CA CYS A 526 21.32 1.63 2.68
C CYS A 526 21.02 2.52 3.90
N ILE A 527 21.92 2.60 4.88
CA ILE A 527 21.80 3.48 6.05
C ILE A 527 21.99 4.94 5.63
N SER A 528 23.02 5.27 4.84
CA SER A 528 23.26 6.64 4.38
C SER A 528 22.11 7.13 3.49
N ARG A 529 21.61 6.30 2.56
CA ARG A 529 20.44 6.61 1.72
C ARG A 529 19.10 6.63 2.48
N ARG A 530 19.07 6.24 3.77
CA ARG A 530 17.89 6.34 4.66
C ARG A 530 18.01 7.49 5.67
N ASN A 531 19.24 7.88 6.01
CA ASN A 531 19.53 8.87 7.05
C ASN A 531 19.89 10.26 6.47
N GLY A 532 20.27 10.34 5.19
CA GLY A 532 20.46 11.59 4.44
C GLY A 532 19.14 12.18 3.96
#